data_AF-A0A933ZS41-F1
#
_entry.id   AF-A0A933ZS41-F1
#
_cell.length_a   1.000
_cell.length_b   1.000
_cell.length_c   1.000
_cell.angle_alpha   90.00
_cell.angle_beta   90.00
_cell.angle_gamma   90.00
#
_symmetry.space_group_name_H-M   'P 1'
#
loop_
_entity.id
_entity.type
_entity.pdbx_description
1 polymer ?
#
loop_
_entity_poly.entity_id
_entity_poly.type
_entity_poly.pdbx_seq_one_letter_code
_entity_poly.pdbx_strand_id
1 'polypeptide(L)'
;MAVEKAVVLGLFSIRKLIDSNKISIETSDMRLRATAYPSNGKRVTVWNNHRLEELFDFKRGAQERLPLRFVCNQAIHSHILAVYLSSSGGRLVGLYVASDQHRKKALLAVPLVELERAFRRAGNDYPSFIHSVFDEARGDYIVTSHTRRPSGLVLGSK
;
A
#
# COMPACT_ATOMS: atom_id res chain seq x y z
N MET A 1 8.78 14.80 9.50
CA MET A 1 9.05 13.76 10.52
C MET A 1 7.79 13.14 11.14
N ALA A 2 6.93 13.86 11.87
CA ALA A 2 5.81 13.23 12.60
C ALA A 2 4.78 12.53 11.67
N VAL A 3 4.39 13.21 10.59
CA VAL A 3 3.42 12.68 9.59
C VAL A 3 3.97 11.46 8.87
N GLU A 4 5.19 11.54 8.35
CA GLU A 4 5.82 10.43 7.61
C GLU A 4 5.96 9.19 8.50
N LYS A 5 6.41 9.37 9.75
CA LYS A 5 6.50 8.29 10.73
C LYS A 5 5.13 7.64 10.97
N ALA A 6 4.08 8.43 11.17
CA ALA A 6 2.74 7.91 11.40
C ALA A 6 2.22 7.10 10.20
N VAL A 7 2.43 7.60 8.98
CA VAL A 7 1.99 6.89 7.76
C VAL A 7 2.78 5.62 7.54
N VAL A 8 4.12 5.64 7.68
CA VAL A 8 4.95 4.44 7.53
C VAL A 8 4.57 3.40 8.57
N LEU A 9 4.37 3.80 9.83
CA LEU A 9 3.94 2.87 10.88
C LEU A 9 2.56 2.28 10.57
N GLY A 10 1.59 3.10 10.14
CA GLY A 10 0.27 2.62 9.75
C GLY A 10 0.32 1.62 8.59
N LEU A 11 1.08 1.92 7.54
CA LEU A 11 1.23 1.04 6.39
C LEU A 11 2.00 -0.24 6.72
N PHE A 12 2.97 -0.15 7.63
CA PHE A 12 3.67 -1.32 8.19
C PHE A 12 2.71 -2.20 9.00
N SER A 13 1.88 -1.61 9.87
CA SER A 13 0.87 -2.34 10.64
C SER A 13 -0.11 -3.07 9.72
N ILE A 14 -0.64 -2.40 8.68
CA ILE A 14 -1.48 -3.05 7.67
C ILE A 14 -0.74 -4.20 6.99
N ARG A 15 0.50 -4.00 6.55
CA ARG A 15 1.31 -5.05 5.91
C ARG A 15 1.44 -6.27 6.80
N LYS A 16 1.69 -6.08 8.10
CA LYS A 16 1.79 -7.16 9.09
C LYS A 16 0.47 -7.87 9.30
N LEU A 17 -0.64 -7.14 9.37
CA LEU A 17 -1.97 -7.75 9.45
C LEU A 17 -2.30 -8.61 8.23
N ILE A 18 -1.94 -8.15 7.02
CA ILE A 18 -2.06 -8.94 5.78
C ILE A 18 -1.22 -10.22 5.86
N ASP A 19 0.08 -10.11 6.21
CA ASP A 19 0.98 -11.27 6.24
C ASP A 19 0.61 -12.30 7.32
N SER A 20 -0.08 -11.87 8.38
CA SER A 20 -0.55 -12.76 9.45
C SER A 20 -2.01 -13.21 9.27
N ASN A 21 -2.64 -12.93 8.11
CA ASN A 21 -4.05 -13.25 7.84
C ASN A 21 -5.03 -12.72 8.91
N LYS A 22 -4.68 -11.59 9.55
CA LYS A 22 -5.45 -10.96 10.65
C LYS A 22 -6.48 -9.93 10.17
N ILE A 23 -6.55 -9.69 8.88
CA ILE A 23 -7.61 -8.91 8.24
C ILE A 23 -8.22 -9.75 7.12
N SER A 24 -9.41 -9.35 6.70
CA SER A 24 -10.20 -10.08 5.73
C SER A 24 -9.61 -9.97 4.32
N ILE A 25 -9.91 -10.95 3.46
CA ILE A 25 -9.49 -10.92 2.06
C ILE A 25 -10.06 -9.70 1.32
N GLU A 26 -11.27 -9.29 1.68
CA GLU A 26 -11.93 -8.11 1.14
C GLU A 26 -11.14 -6.82 1.43
N THR A 27 -10.43 -6.78 2.55
CA THR A 27 -9.53 -5.67 2.89
C THR A 27 -8.14 -5.85 2.28
N SER A 28 -7.56 -7.04 2.29
CA SER A 28 -6.22 -7.26 1.73
C SER A 28 -6.16 -7.03 0.21
N ASP A 29 -7.24 -7.35 -0.51
CA ASP A 29 -7.35 -7.23 -1.97
C ASP A 29 -7.76 -5.82 -2.43
N MET A 30 -7.99 -4.92 -1.48
CA MET A 30 -8.29 -3.53 -1.74
C MET A 30 -7.22 -2.88 -2.64
N ARG A 31 -7.68 -2.01 -3.57
CA ARG A 31 -6.80 -1.24 -4.45
C ARG A 31 -6.92 0.26 -4.17
N LEU A 32 -5.77 0.89 -3.99
CA LEU A 32 -5.65 2.34 -3.78
C LEU A 32 -5.46 3.05 -5.11
N ARG A 33 -6.10 4.22 -5.25
CA ARG A 33 -5.83 5.11 -6.38
C ARG A 33 -4.54 5.88 -6.11
N ALA A 34 -3.70 6.01 -7.12
CA ALA A 34 -2.50 6.82 -7.07
C ALA A 34 -2.21 7.40 -8.46
N THR A 35 -1.42 8.46 -8.50
CA THR A 35 -0.85 8.96 -9.77
C THR A 35 0.57 8.45 -9.88
N ALA A 36 0.91 7.76 -10.97
CA ALA A 36 2.27 7.35 -11.27
C ALA A 36 2.92 8.36 -12.22
N TYR A 37 4.03 8.95 -11.80
CA TYR A 37 4.86 9.84 -12.60
C TYR A 37 6.08 9.07 -13.10
N PRO A 38 6.25 8.85 -14.41
CA PRO A 38 7.33 8.03 -14.94
C PRO A 38 8.70 8.65 -14.64
N SER A 39 9.71 7.80 -14.46
CA SER A 39 11.10 8.25 -14.34
C SER A 39 11.59 8.86 -15.65
N ASN A 40 12.36 9.94 -15.56
CA ASN A 40 13.04 10.56 -16.69
C ASN A 40 14.30 9.78 -17.14
N GLY A 41 14.56 8.60 -16.59
CA GLY A 41 15.74 7.78 -16.86
C GLY A 41 17.01 8.22 -16.11
N LYS A 42 16.97 9.37 -15.43
CA LYS A 42 18.07 9.82 -14.55
C LYS A 42 18.21 8.89 -13.36
N ARG A 43 19.46 8.64 -12.94
CA ARG A 43 19.74 7.83 -11.76
C ARG A 43 19.32 8.57 -10.49
N VAL A 44 18.38 7.98 -9.76
CA VAL A 44 18.01 8.40 -8.40
C VAL A 44 19.08 7.88 -7.42
N THR A 45 19.61 8.77 -6.59
CA THR A 45 20.62 8.53 -5.56
C THR A 45 20.21 9.20 -4.25
N VAL A 46 20.86 8.84 -3.15
CA VAL A 46 20.64 9.47 -1.83
C VAL A 46 20.82 11.00 -1.88
N TRP A 47 21.67 11.50 -2.76
CA TRP A 47 21.98 12.93 -2.86
C TRP A 47 21.03 13.74 -3.73
N ASN A 48 20.22 13.09 -4.59
CA ASN A 48 19.29 13.80 -5.48
C ASN A 48 17.82 13.38 -5.30
N ASN A 49 17.52 12.43 -4.42
CA ASN A 49 16.18 11.88 -4.21
C ASN A 49 15.10 12.92 -3.80
N HIS A 50 15.51 14.12 -3.37
CA HIS A 50 14.63 15.25 -3.08
C HIS A 50 14.26 16.08 -4.31
N ARG A 51 15.01 15.95 -5.43
CA ARG A 51 14.82 16.72 -6.67
C ARG A 51 13.80 16.06 -7.58
N LEU A 52 12.58 15.88 -7.07
CA LEU A 52 11.56 15.06 -7.72
C LEU A 52 11.23 15.52 -9.14
N GLU A 53 11.09 16.84 -9.35
CA GLU A 53 10.78 17.41 -10.68
C GLU A 53 11.89 17.20 -11.71
N GLU A 54 13.15 17.06 -11.28
CA GLU A 54 14.25 16.75 -12.19
C GLU A 54 14.29 15.26 -12.57
N LEU A 55 13.81 14.40 -11.67
CA LEU A 55 13.92 12.94 -11.73
C LEU A 55 12.70 12.25 -12.37
N PHE A 56 11.53 12.86 -12.28
CA PHE A 56 10.26 12.30 -12.75
C PHE A 56 9.47 13.30 -13.59
N ASP A 57 8.67 12.79 -14.52
CA ASP A 57 7.84 13.63 -15.39
C ASP A 57 6.45 13.88 -14.78
N PHE A 58 6.28 15.03 -14.13
CA PHE A 58 5.01 15.45 -13.54
C PHE A 58 3.93 15.79 -14.58
N LYS A 59 4.29 16.01 -15.84
CA LYS A 59 3.33 16.29 -16.93
C LYS A 59 2.71 15.00 -17.48
N ARG A 60 3.36 13.86 -17.28
CA ARG A 60 2.91 12.54 -17.77
C ARG A 60 2.35 11.64 -16.68
N GLY A 61 1.69 12.24 -15.68
CA GLY A 61 1.04 11.50 -14.60
C GLY A 61 -0.09 10.60 -15.12
N ALA A 62 -0.04 9.31 -14.78
CA ALA A 62 -1.09 8.35 -15.11
C ALA A 62 -1.83 7.90 -13.84
N GLN A 63 -3.16 7.84 -13.89
CA GLN A 63 -3.95 7.29 -12.78
C GLN A 63 -3.86 5.76 -12.76
N GLU A 64 -3.53 5.20 -11.61
CA GLU A 64 -3.40 3.76 -11.41
C GLU A 64 -4.21 3.27 -10.20
N ARG A 65 -4.59 1.98 -10.24
CA ARG A 65 -5.19 1.26 -9.11
C ARG A 65 -4.20 0.22 -8.59
N LEU A 66 -3.50 0.55 -7.53
CA LEU A 66 -2.42 -0.25 -6.96
C LEU A 66 -2.93 -1.17 -5.85
N PRO A 67 -2.49 -2.43 -5.76
CA PRO A 67 -2.82 -3.28 -4.62
C PRO A 67 -2.37 -2.66 -3.31
N LEU A 68 -3.17 -2.78 -2.24
CA LEU A 68 -2.82 -2.26 -0.91
C LEU A 68 -1.46 -2.79 -0.44
N ARG A 69 -1.24 -4.10 -0.60
CA ARG A 69 0.04 -4.75 -0.27
C ARG A 69 1.23 -4.13 -1.00
N PHE A 70 1.04 -3.72 -2.26
CA PHE A 70 2.08 -3.05 -3.04
C PHE A 70 2.39 -1.66 -2.47
N VAL A 71 1.38 -0.85 -2.17
CA VAL A 71 1.58 0.48 -1.58
C VAL A 71 2.27 0.39 -0.22
N CYS A 72 1.85 -0.56 0.63
CA CYS A 72 2.56 -0.85 1.88
C CYS A 72 4.04 -1.18 1.65
N ASN A 73 4.34 -2.01 0.66
CA ASN A 73 5.71 -2.38 0.31
C ASN A 73 6.54 -1.18 -0.16
N GLN A 74 5.93 -0.26 -0.91
CA GLN A 74 6.59 0.96 -1.36
C GLN A 74 6.99 1.87 -0.19
N ALA A 75 6.12 1.99 0.82
CA ALA A 75 6.42 2.81 2.00
C ALA A 75 7.47 2.18 2.93
N ILE A 76 7.41 0.85 3.15
CA ILE A 76 8.35 0.15 4.03
C ILE A 76 9.77 0.14 3.45
N HIS A 77 9.88 -0.02 2.13
CA HIS A 77 11.16 -0.05 1.40
C HIS A 77 11.44 1.26 0.67
N SER A 78 10.87 2.37 1.13
CA SER A 78 10.95 3.65 0.45
C SER A 78 12.38 4.16 0.35
N HIS A 79 12.80 4.52 -0.86
CA HIS A 79 13.98 5.34 -1.09
C HIS A 79 13.63 6.83 -1.25
N ILE A 80 12.42 7.09 -1.75
CA ILE A 80 11.77 8.40 -1.74
C ILE A 80 10.50 8.25 -0.89
N LEU A 81 10.37 9.10 0.11
CA LEU A 81 9.15 9.31 0.88
C LEU A 81 9.08 10.81 1.20
N ALA A 82 8.08 11.50 0.68
CA ALA A 82 7.91 12.93 0.92
C ALA A 82 6.43 13.28 0.99
N VAL A 83 6.06 14.19 1.89
CA VAL A 83 4.73 14.80 1.89
C VAL A 83 4.61 15.79 0.73
N TYR A 84 3.44 15.85 0.09
CA TYR A 84 3.13 16.96 -0.80
C TYR A 84 1.89 17.70 -0.32
N LEU A 85 2.04 19.02 -0.35
CA LEU A 85 1.09 19.97 0.22
C LEU A 85 0.32 20.65 -0.92
N SER A 86 -0.89 21.10 -0.60
CA SER A 86 -1.67 21.91 -1.52
C SER A 86 -1.01 23.27 -1.71
N SER A 87 -0.99 23.75 -2.94
CA SER A 87 -0.54 25.09 -3.31
C SER A 87 -1.33 26.19 -2.59
N SER A 88 -2.61 25.95 -2.27
CA SER A 88 -3.49 26.91 -1.60
C SER A 88 -3.54 26.64 -0.08
N GLY A 89 -2.47 26.99 0.64
CA GLY A 89 -2.45 27.02 2.10
C GLY A 89 -1.79 25.85 2.80
N GLY A 90 -0.90 25.10 2.12
CA GLY A 90 0.04 24.17 2.78
C GLY A 90 -0.61 22.94 3.44
N ARG A 91 -1.88 22.65 3.13
CA ARG A 91 -2.58 21.48 3.66
C ARG A 91 -1.99 20.20 3.08
N LEU A 92 -1.84 19.16 3.90
CA LEU A 92 -1.38 17.85 3.45
C LEU A 92 -2.35 17.24 2.44
N VAL A 93 -1.87 16.94 1.23
CA VAL A 93 -2.68 16.30 0.18
C VAL A 93 -2.36 14.82 0.05
N GLY A 94 -1.11 14.42 0.29
CA GLY A 94 -0.72 13.03 0.19
C GLY A 94 0.79 12.84 0.32
N LEU A 95 1.25 11.70 -0.20
CA LEU A 95 2.66 11.32 -0.18
C LEU A 95 3.16 10.97 -1.57
N TYR A 96 4.37 11.41 -1.86
CA TYR A 96 5.20 10.81 -2.89
C TYR A 96 5.97 9.64 -2.29
N VAL A 97 5.93 8.50 -2.97
CA VAL A 97 6.64 7.29 -2.54
C VAL A 97 7.22 6.53 -3.72
N ALA A 98 8.45 6.05 -3.57
CA ALA A 98 9.04 5.06 -4.45
C ALA A 98 10.07 4.22 -3.69
N SER A 99 9.97 2.91 -3.80
CA SER A 99 10.97 1.99 -3.25
C SER A 99 12.28 2.03 -4.04
N ASP A 100 13.33 1.44 -3.48
CA ASP A 100 14.64 1.32 -4.14
C ASP A 100 14.54 0.71 -5.57
N GLN A 101 13.69 -0.31 -5.73
CA GLN A 101 13.44 -0.97 -7.00
C GLN A 101 12.50 -0.16 -7.90
N HIS A 102 11.48 0.49 -7.32
CA HIS A 102 10.44 1.17 -8.10
C HIS A 102 10.85 2.58 -8.56
N ARG A 103 11.80 3.24 -7.89
CA ARG A 103 12.28 4.59 -8.26
C ARG A 103 12.84 4.68 -9.69
N LYS A 104 13.26 3.54 -10.27
CA LYS A 104 13.71 3.44 -11.67
C LYS A 104 12.57 3.47 -12.68
N LYS A 105 11.34 3.20 -12.22
CA LYS A 105 10.12 3.10 -13.05
C LYS A 105 9.27 4.35 -12.91
N ALA A 106 8.84 4.66 -11.69
CA ALA A 106 7.94 5.77 -11.43
C ALA A 106 8.01 6.25 -9.98
N LEU A 107 7.55 7.49 -9.77
CA LEU A 107 7.20 8.06 -8.48
C LEU A 107 5.69 7.98 -8.29
N LEU A 108 5.25 7.44 -7.16
CA LEU A 108 3.82 7.29 -6.88
C LEU A 108 3.35 8.41 -5.98
N ALA A 109 2.31 9.12 -6.40
CA ALA A 109 1.58 10.08 -5.59
C ALA A 109 0.32 9.43 -5.04
N VAL A 110 0.35 9.07 -3.76
CA VAL A 110 -0.78 8.45 -3.06
C VAL A 110 -1.53 9.54 -2.30
N PRO A 111 -2.81 9.81 -2.63
CA PRO A 111 -3.62 10.81 -1.94
C PRO A 111 -3.86 10.43 -0.47
N LEU A 112 -3.93 11.41 0.41
CA LEU A 112 -4.21 11.23 1.83
C LEU A 112 -5.56 10.54 2.06
N VAL A 113 -6.57 10.88 1.25
CA VAL A 113 -7.90 10.25 1.32
C VAL A 113 -7.85 8.73 1.05
N GLU A 114 -6.91 8.27 0.21
CA GLU A 114 -6.73 6.85 -0.06
C GLU A 114 -6.02 6.14 1.09
N LEU A 115 -5.05 6.80 1.72
CA LEU A 115 -4.38 6.32 2.93
C LEU A 115 -5.36 6.23 4.11
N GLU A 116 -6.17 7.27 4.33
CA GLU A 116 -7.23 7.28 5.34
C GLU A 116 -8.21 6.13 5.11
N ARG A 117 -8.65 5.92 3.86
CA ARG A 117 -9.54 4.82 3.50
C ARG A 117 -8.91 3.46 3.84
N ALA A 118 -7.62 3.28 3.57
CA ALA A 118 -6.89 2.05 3.90
C ALA A 118 -6.81 1.85 5.42
N PHE A 119 -6.40 2.87 6.18
CA PHE A 119 -6.28 2.81 7.63
C PHE A 119 -7.62 2.54 8.31
N ARG A 120 -8.68 3.25 7.89
CA ARG A 120 -10.02 3.04 8.44
C ARG A 120 -10.53 1.65 8.10
N ARG A 121 -10.31 1.16 6.87
CA ARG A 121 -10.76 -0.17 6.47
C ARG A 121 -10.07 -1.25 7.30
N ALA A 122 -8.74 -1.22 7.39
CA ALA A 122 -7.98 -2.20 8.16
C ALA A 122 -8.23 -2.11 9.66
N GLY A 123 -8.35 -0.90 10.21
CA GLY A 123 -8.60 -0.69 11.64
C GLY A 123 -10.01 -1.10 12.11
N ASN A 124 -10.97 -1.19 11.19
CA ASN A 124 -12.34 -1.65 11.47
C ASN A 124 -12.63 -3.03 10.88
N ASP A 125 -11.60 -3.78 10.50
CA ASP A 125 -11.75 -5.13 9.98
C ASP A 125 -11.45 -6.16 11.06
N TYR A 126 -12.51 -6.84 11.51
CA TYR A 126 -12.47 -7.89 12.52
C TYR A 126 -13.03 -9.18 11.88
N PRO A 127 -12.18 -9.96 11.19
CA PRO A 127 -12.61 -11.21 10.57
C PRO A 127 -13.22 -12.14 11.62
N SER A 128 -14.38 -12.71 11.29
CA SER A 128 -15.13 -13.62 12.18
C SER A 128 -15.16 -15.06 11.65
N PHE A 129 -14.66 -15.26 10.42
CA PHE A 129 -14.60 -16.56 9.76
C PHE A 129 -13.18 -16.79 9.25
N ILE A 130 -12.65 -17.97 9.53
CA ILE A 130 -11.35 -18.42 9.05
C ILE A 130 -11.57 -19.73 8.29
N HIS A 131 -11.04 -19.80 7.09
CA HIS A 131 -10.98 -21.02 6.28
C HIS A 131 -9.52 -21.37 6.01
N SER A 132 -9.15 -22.60 6.35
CA SER A 132 -7.78 -23.10 6.26
C SER A 132 -7.75 -24.40 5.50
N VAL A 133 -6.92 -24.47 4.45
CA VAL A 133 -6.68 -25.69 3.65
C VAL A 133 -5.20 -26.00 3.70
N PHE A 134 -4.84 -27.24 4.05
CA PHE A 134 -3.44 -27.66 4.05
C PHE A 134 -2.93 -27.77 2.60
N ASP A 135 -1.78 -27.17 2.32
CA ASP A 135 -1.11 -27.22 1.02
C ASP A 135 0.21 -27.97 1.15
N GLU A 136 0.30 -29.14 0.49
CA GLU A 136 1.47 -30.02 0.60
C GLU A 136 2.74 -29.40 0.02
N ALA A 137 2.63 -28.60 -1.05
CA ALA A 137 3.79 -27.96 -1.67
C ALA A 137 4.39 -26.88 -0.76
N ARG A 138 3.54 -26.20 0.01
CA ARG A 138 3.94 -25.22 1.02
C ARG A 138 4.37 -25.86 2.33
N GLY A 139 3.90 -27.07 2.61
CA GLY A 139 4.06 -27.74 3.91
C GLY A 139 3.34 -26.99 5.03
N ASP A 140 2.30 -26.22 4.70
CA ASP A 140 1.60 -25.33 5.62
C ASP A 140 0.16 -25.05 5.13
N TYR A 141 -0.66 -24.39 5.95
CA TYR A 141 -2.02 -24.02 5.61
C TYR A 141 -2.10 -22.74 4.78
N ILE A 142 -2.93 -22.76 3.73
CA ILE A 142 -3.47 -21.57 3.09
C ILE A 142 -4.63 -21.09 3.96
N VAL A 143 -4.43 -19.96 4.64
CA VAL A 143 -5.42 -19.35 5.53
C VAL A 143 -6.09 -18.18 4.84
N THR A 144 -7.41 -18.16 4.86
CA THR A 144 -8.25 -17.07 4.35
C THR A 144 -9.20 -16.62 5.45
N SER A 145 -9.30 -15.31 5.62
CA SER A 145 -10.10 -14.68 6.67
C SER A 145 -11.19 -13.82 6.03
N HIS A 146 -12.40 -13.86 6.58
CA HIS A 146 -13.54 -13.10 6.08
C HIS A 146 -14.30 -12.40 7.20
N THR A 147 -14.79 -11.18 6.94
CA THR A 147 -15.67 -10.47 7.89
C THR A 147 -17.10 -11.03 7.88
N ARG A 148 -17.52 -11.68 6.79
CA ARG A 148 -18.84 -12.30 6.63
C ARG A 148 -18.70 -13.76 6.21
N ARG A 149 -19.71 -14.58 6.50
CA ARG A 149 -19.71 -15.99 6.11
C ARG A 149 -19.68 -16.07 4.57
N PRO A 150 -18.69 -16.76 3.98
CA PRO A 150 -18.63 -16.91 2.52
C PRO A 150 -19.81 -17.77 2.03
N SER A 151 -20.57 -17.25 1.08
CA SER A 151 -21.64 -17.98 0.40
C SER A 151 -21.03 -19.06 -0.51
N GLY A 152 -20.94 -20.30 -0.02
CA GLY A 152 -20.44 -21.44 -0.79
C GLY A 152 -19.54 -22.42 -0.03
N LEU A 153 -19.07 -22.06 1.17
CA LEU A 153 -18.26 -22.95 2.01
C LEU A 153 -19.18 -23.90 2.81
N VAL A 154 -19.42 -25.08 2.24
CA VAL A 154 -20.00 -26.22 2.96
C VAL A 154 -18.91 -26.73 3.90
N LEU A 155 -19.15 -26.63 5.21
CA LEU A 155 -18.30 -27.27 6.20
C LEU A 155 -18.33 -28.76 5.92
N GLY A 156 -17.23 -29.31 5.43
CA GLY A 156 -17.05 -30.75 5.34
C GLY A 156 -17.10 -31.33 6.74
N SER A 157 -18.17 -32.04 7.05
CA SER A 157 -18.28 -32.87 8.25
C SER A 157 -17.16 -33.91 8.24
N LYS A 158 -16.28 -33.85 9.23
CA LYS A 158 -15.52 -35.00 9.70
C LYS A 158 -15.61 -35.03 11.21
#